data_AF-A0A3M0Y536-F1
#
_entry.id   AF-A0A3M0Y536-F1
#
_cell.length_a   1.000
_cell.length_b   1.000
_cell.length_c   1.000
_cell.angle_alpha   90.00
_cell.angle_beta   90.00
_cell.angle_gamma   90.00
#
_symmetry.space_group_name_H-M   'P 1'
#
loop_
_entity.id
_entity.type
_entity.pdbx_description
1 polymer ?
#
loop_
_entity_poly.entity_id
_entity_poly.type
_entity_poly.pdbx_seq_one_letter_code
_entity_poly.pdbx_strand_id
1 'polypeptide(L)'
;EFLLELLDAEQELNITLPVLRLSRPLDIGGCYMEATVDSGWILHWYEPCPLRHRRLRVWSRWQPWLEPIEISLPDDALPSDSAPGEGWWMYPLPPEVGLPPAHYRAEFVAVSPYEHNPPPLFPPPHAIEIEMIAPQERLKQIQDAPPDEKPSRAFARHFEQLCIYHTLGWDEQVQGEIRWCLAHWRDASLIHLEALTRWLGEYDRRENRRAFLMYLFREENLIKLEQERYSSDFIQKYLKNLLDARTVRPESARRVLKLAREPEVILRALRLLLQSDVEESRRVFWEFLAGGRFSEADAAALLKNSPDFARHLLQESPASPIRTRLLRELSRYVDLPEYVVKVGYYVLCDAGWGKILEIRDAHRGGFFFREEEKPTLLIELLHWPGQQAELNLSGKQIKL
;
A
#
# COMPACT_ATOMS: atom_id res chain seq x y z
N GLU A 1 13.92 13.08 -27.30
CA GLU A 1 14.57 13.08 -25.97
C GLU A 1 16.00 13.53 -26.16
N PHE A 2 16.55 14.31 -25.23
CA PHE A 2 17.99 14.61 -25.21
C PHE A 2 18.65 13.64 -24.24
N LEU A 3 19.53 12.80 -24.76
CA LEU A 3 20.30 11.83 -24.00
C LEU A 3 21.74 12.32 -23.90
N LEU A 4 22.31 12.25 -22.70
CA LEU A 4 23.74 12.39 -22.47
C LEU A 4 24.33 10.99 -22.45
N GLU A 5 25.12 10.69 -23.47
CA GLU A 5 25.91 9.47 -23.53
C GLU A 5 27.28 9.75 -22.90
N LEU A 6 27.57 9.08 -21.78
CA LEU A 6 28.85 9.13 -21.10
C LEU A 6 29.62 7.87 -21.44
N LEU A 7 30.71 8.02 -22.20
CA LEU A 7 31.63 6.94 -22.50
C LEU A 7 32.81 6.98 -21.52
N ASP A 8 32.93 5.97 -20.67
CA ASP A 8 34.16 5.67 -19.96
C ASP A 8 35.04 4.79 -20.85
N ALA A 9 36.05 5.41 -21.49
CA ALA A 9 36.96 4.73 -22.40
C ALA A 9 37.92 3.76 -21.69
N GLU A 10 38.11 3.86 -20.38
CA GLU A 10 38.97 2.95 -19.62
C GLU A 10 38.22 1.70 -19.17
N GLN A 11 36.91 1.82 -18.91
CA GLN A 11 36.05 0.71 -18.46
C GLN A 11 35.12 0.15 -19.54
N GLU A 12 35.20 0.66 -20.77
CA GLU A 12 34.26 0.37 -21.88
C GLU A 12 32.78 0.55 -21.47
N LEU A 13 32.51 1.49 -20.57
CA LEU A 13 31.22 1.65 -19.95
C LEU A 13 30.47 2.81 -20.61
N ASN A 14 29.35 2.51 -21.26
CA ASN A 14 28.48 3.52 -21.85
C ASN A 14 27.25 3.72 -20.94
N ILE A 15 27.14 4.91 -20.35
CA ILE A 15 26.01 5.29 -19.49
C ILE A 15 25.19 6.33 -20.24
N THR A 16 23.92 6.00 -20.50
CA THR A 16 22.98 6.92 -21.13
C THR A 16 22.08 7.55 -20.06
N LEU A 17 22.15 8.88 -19.92
CA LEU A 17 21.34 9.64 -18.97
C LEU A 17 20.33 10.52 -19.72
N PRO A 18 19.03 10.45 -19.40
CA PRO A 18 18.04 11.36 -19.98
C PRO A 18 18.20 12.76 -19.37
N VAL A 19 18.51 13.76 -20.19
CA VAL A 19 18.76 15.16 -19.76
C VAL A 19 17.52 16.03 -19.90
N LEU A 20 16.77 15.86 -21.00
CA LEU A 20 15.56 16.63 -21.26
C LEU A 20 14.57 15.83 -22.09
N ARG A 21 13.32 15.76 -21.61
CA ARG A 21 12.20 15.17 -22.33
C ARG A 21 11.19 16.27 -22.66
N LEU A 22 11.01 16.50 -23.96
CA LEU A 22 9.90 17.29 -24.47
C LEU A 22 8.84 16.31 -24.94
N SER A 23 7.72 16.27 -24.23
CA SER A 23 6.51 15.56 -24.65
C SER A 23 5.35 16.55 -24.74
N ARG A 24 4.34 16.19 -25.53
CA ARG A 24 3.02 16.81 -25.49
C ARG A 24 2.00 15.77 -25.02
N PRO A 25 0.83 16.19 -24.54
CA PRO A 25 -0.29 15.28 -24.35
C PRO A 25 -0.59 14.52 -25.65
N LEU A 26 -0.95 13.24 -25.52
CA LEU A 26 -1.49 12.47 -26.63
C LEU A 26 -2.88 12.99 -26.97
N ASP A 27 -3.14 13.20 -28.26
CA ASP A 27 -4.44 13.61 -28.78
C ASP A 27 -5.12 12.39 -29.40
N ILE A 28 -5.75 11.58 -28.54
CA ILE A 28 -6.47 10.37 -28.96
C ILE A 28 -7.95 10.69 -29.02
N GLY A 29 -8.49 10.78 -30.24
CA GLY A 29 -9.91 11.12 -30.45
C GLY A 29 -10.85 9.91 -30.48
N GLY A 30 -10.31 8.69 -30.56
CA GLY A 30 -11.11 7.47 -30.60
C GLY A 30 -10.25 6.22 -30.74
N CYS A 31 -10.81 5.08 -30.35
CA CYS A 31 -10.16 3.78 -30.38
C CYS A 31 -11.22 2.67 -30.46
N TYR A 32 -10.99 1.64 -31.26
CA TYR A 32 -11.81 0.43 -31.30
C TYR A 32 -10.96 -0.79 -31.66
N MET A 33 -11.54 -1.98 -31.51
CA MET A 33 -10.89 -3.25 -31.82
C MET A 33 -11.73 -4.00 -32.86
N GLU A 34 -11.05 -4.53 -33.87
CA GLU A 34 -11.66 -5.34 -34.93
C GLU A 34 -11.19 -6.79 -34.82
N ALA A 35 -12.13 -7.73 -34.86
CA ALA A 35 -11.82 -9.16 -34.81
C ALA A 35 -11.22 -9.63 -36.15
N THR A 36 -10.14 -10.40 -36.09
CA THR A 36 -9.55 -11.04 -37.26
C THR A 36 -10.10 -12.46 -37.45
N VAL A 37 -9.92 -13.00 -38.66
CA VAL A 37 -10.37 -14.36 -39.02
C VAL A 37 -9.70 -15.43 -38.14
N ASP A 38 -8.48 -15.18 -37.67
CA ASP A 38 -7.68 -16.11 -36.85
C ASP A 38 -7.89 -15.92 -35.33
N SER A 39 -9.00 -15.26 -34.92
CA SER A 39 -9.30 -14.95 -33.51
C SER A 39 -8.32 -14.00 -32.80
N GLY A 40 -7.48 -13.29 -33.56
CA GLY A 40 -6.71 -12.14 -33.08
C GLY A 40 -7.50 -10.83 -33.19
N TRP A 41 -6.90 -9.74 -32.73
CA TRP A 41 -7.51 -8.41 -32.75
C TRP A 41 -6.62 -7.42 -33.50
N ILE A 42 -7.25 -6.51 -34.26
CA ILE A 42 -6.58 -5.32 -34.78
C ILE A 42 -7.08 -4.12 -33.98
N LEU A 43 -6.12 -3.40 -33.39
CA LEU A 43 -6.38 -2.13 -32.74
C LEU A 43 -6.43 -1.03 -33.80
N HIS A 44 -7.49 -0.21 -33.78
CA HIS A 44 -7.58 1.00 -34.58
C HIS A 44 -7.72 2.21 -33.66
N TRP A 45 -6.96 3.27 -33.91
CA TRP A 45 -7.03 4.51 -33.11
C TRP A 45 -6.81 5.75 -33.94
N TYR A 46 -7.39 6.86 -33.48
CA TYR A 46 -7.23 8.17 -34.11
C TYR A 46 -6.24 9.02 -33.32
N GLU A 47 -5.15 9.40 -33.98
CA GLU A 47 -4.09 10.27 -33.44
C GLU A 47 -3.53 11.13 -34.59
N PRO A 48 -4.00 12.38 -34.76
CA PRO A 48 -3.61 13.23 -35.89
C PRO A 48 -2.10 13.47 -35.99
N CYS A 49 -1.44 13.58 -34.82
CA CYS A 49 -0.02 13.86 -34.74
C CYS A 49 0.67 12.80 -33.87
N PRO A 50 1.09 11.66 -34.44
CA PRO A 50 1.61 10.52 -33.70
C PRO A 50 2.86 10.84 -32.87
N LEU A 51 2.92 10.35 -31.63
CA LEU A 51 4.12 10.35 -30.79
C LEU A 51 4.86 9.02 -30.82
N ARG A 52 6.13 9.02 -30.42
CA ARG A 52 6.94 7.80 -30.27
C ARG A 52 6.79 7.17 -28.89
N HIS A 53 7.14 5.88 -28.80
CA HIS A 53 7.12 5.08 -27.57
C HIS A 53 5.74 5.03 -26.90
N ARG A 54 4.72 4.85 -27.73
CA ARG A 54 3.34 4.72 -27.28
C ARG A 54 3.13 3.35 -26.65
N ARG A 55 2.36 3.34 -25.57
CA ARG A 55 1.84 2.14 -24.96
C ARG A 55 0.35 2.27 -24.79
N LEU A 56 -0.36 1.18 -25.05
CA LEU A 56 -1.76 1.03 -24.73
C LEU A 56 -1.86 0.22 -23.44
N ARG A 57 -2.49 0.80 -22.42
CA ARG A 57 -2.84 0.10 -21.18
C ARG A 57 -4.32 -0.26 -21.23
N VAL A 58 -4.65 -1.51 -20.93
CA VAL A 58 -6.00 -2.06 -21.07
C VAL A 58 -6.44 -2.72 -19.76
N TRP A 59 -7.62 -2.34 -19.29
CA TRP A 59 -8.28 -2.89 -18.10
C TRP A 59 -9.59 -3.56 -18.48
N SER A 60 -9.80 -4.81 -18.07
CA SER A 60 -11.12 -5.44 -18.23
C SER A 60 -12.13 -4.79 -17.29
N ARG A 61 -13.30 -4.43 -17.83
CA ARG A 61 -14.43 -3.93 -17.03
C ARG A 61 -15.19 -5.04 -16.34
N TRP A 62 -15.17 -6.25 -16.89
CA TRP A 62 -15.95 -7.39 -16.39
C TRP A 62 -15.13 -8.41 -15.62
N GLN A 63 -13.80 -8.41 -15.81
CA GLN A 63 -12.88 -9.31 -15.11
C GLN A 63 -11.82 -8.49 -14.36
N PRO A 64 -12.23 -7.72 -13.32
CA PRO A 64 -11.35 -6.80 -12.61
C PRO A 64 -10.22 -7.49 -11.84
N TRP A 65 -10.25 -8.82 -11.71
CA TRP A 65 -9.17 -9.61 -11.12
C TRP A 65 -8.00 -9.88 -12.06
N LEU A 66 -8.16 -9.62 -13.36
CA LEU A 66 -7.03 -9.63 -14.29
C LEU A 66 -6.18 -8.38 -14.08
N GLU A 67 -4.86 -8.54 -14.09
CA GLU A 67 -3.96 -7.40 -14.06
C GLU A 67 -4.06 -6.61 -15.38
N PRO A 68 -3.80 -5.29 -15.35
CA PRO A 68 -3.84 -4.47 -16.55
C PRO A 68 -2.80 -4.96 -17.57
N ILE A 69 -3.21 -5.01 -18.84
CA ILE A 69 -2.32 -5.41 -19.93
C ILE A 69 -1.69 -4.15 -20.51
N GLU A 70 -0.37 -4.14 -20.65
CA GLU A 70 0.36 -3.06 -21.32
C GLU A 70 0.93 -3.56 -22.65
N ILE A 71 0.56 -2.90 -23.74
CA ILE A 71 0.92 -3.25 -25.11
C ILE A 71 1.78 -2.12 -25.68
N SER A 72 2.99 -2.44 -26.13
CA SER A 72 3.83 -1.46 -26.83
C SER A 72 3.34 -1.30 -28.26
N LEU A 73 3.07 -0.06 -28.68
CA LEU A 73 2.63 0.26 -30.03
C LEU A 73 3.83 0.71 -30.88
N PRO A 74 3.92 0.28 -32.15
CA PRO A 74 5.02 0.66 -33.03
C PRO A 74 5.00 2.16 -33.33
N ASP A 75 6.17 2.76 -33.53
CA ASP A 75 6.33 4.16 -33.92
C ASP A 75 5.88 4.40 -35.37
N ASP A 76 6.04 3.38 -36.21
CA ASP A 76 5.75 3.29 -37.64
C ASP A 76 4.45 2.52 -37.95
N ALA A 77 3.46 2.66 -37.06
CA ALA A 77 2.13 2.06 -37.26
C ALA A 77 1.56 2.36 -38.65
N LEU A 78 0.84 1.38 -39.22
CA LEU A 78 0.21 1.51 -40.53
C LEU A 78 -1.04 2.39 -40.43
N PRO A 79 -1.42 3.12 -41.48
CA PRO A 79 -2.73 3.77 -41.55
C PRO A 79 -3.86 2.72 -41.47
N SER A 80 -4.95 3.08 -40.79
CA SER A 80 -6.13 2.21 -40.70
C SER A 80 -6.75 1.96 -42.07
N ASP A 81 -7.04 0.70 -42.39
CA ASP A 81 -7.73 0.28 -43.61
C ASP A 81 -9.27 0.30 -43.49
N SER A 82 -9.80 0.22 -42.26
CA SER A 82 -11.24 0.22 -41.97
C SER A 82 -11.81 1.59 -41.60
N ALA A 83 -10.98 2.60 -41.31
CA ALA A 83 -11.42 3.95 -40.95
C ALA A 83 -11.14 4.98 -42.07
N PRO A 84 -12.15 5.71 -42.56
CA PRO A 84 -11.95 6.71 -43.62
C PRO A 84 -11.45 8.02 -43.02
N GLY A 85 -10.14 8.25 -43.04
CA GLY A 85 -9.57 9.57 -42.69
C GLY A 85 -8.09 9.55 -42.36
N GLU A 86 -7.39 10.62 -42.71
CA GLU A 86 -6.01 10.86 -42.26
C GLU A 86 -5.96 10.90 -40.72
N GLY A 87 -4.88 10.38 -40.12
CA GLY A 87 -4.69 10.34 -38.67
C GLY A 87 -5.27 9.10 -37.97
N TRP A 88 -5.91 8.18 -38.70
CA TRP A 88 -6.23 6.85 -38.17
C TRP A 88 -5.10 5.86 -38.43
N TRP A 89 -4.77 5.10 -37.39
CA TRP A 89 -3.69 4.11 -37.39
C TRP A 89 -4.24 2.74 -36.99
N MET A 90 -3.54 1.69 -37.40
CA MET A 90 -3.87 0.31 -37.04
C MET A 90 -2.64 -0.46 -36.57
N TYR A 91 -2.86 -1.41 -35.68
CA TYR A 91 -1.85 -2.34 -35.21
C TYR A 91 -2.48 -3.72 -34.92
N PRO A 92 -2.07 -4.77 -35.65
CA PRO A 92 -2.46 -6.14 -35.32
C PRO A 92 -1.83 -6.52 -33.99
N LEU A 93 -2.64 -6.89 -33.01
CA LEU A 93 -2.13 -7.30 -31.71
C LEU A 93 -1.42 -8.65 -31.81
N PRO A 94 -0.27 -8.83 -31.13
CA PRO A 94 0.41 -10.11 -31.09
C PRO A 94 -0.50 -11.21 -30.51
N PRO A 95 -0.46 -12.46 -31.02
CA PRO A 95 -1.29 -13.56 -30.54
C PRO A 95 -1.12 -13.86 -29.04
N GLU A 96 0.01 -13.49 -28.45
CA GLU A 96 0.30 -13.65 -27.03
C GLU A 96 -0.51 -12.69 -26.15
N VAL A 97 -1.03 -11.60 -26.74
CA VAL A 97 -1.90 -10.63 -26.07
C VAL A 97 -3.31 -11.22 -26.01
N GLY A 98 -3.54 -12.08 -25.02
CA GLY A 98 -4.84 -12.72 -24.78
C GLY A 98 -5.90 -11.72 -24.30
N LEU A 99 -6.66 -11.13 -25.22
CA LEU A 99 -7.82 -10.29 -24.93
C LEU A 99 -9.10 -11.06 -25.27
N PRO A 100 -9.77 -11.70 -24.31
CA PRO A 100 -11.07 -12.31 -24.56
C PRO A 100 -12.10 -11.25 -24.97
N PRO A 101 -13.13 -11.58 -25.77
CA PRO A 101 -14.22 -10.65 -26.07
C PRO A 101 -14.88 -10.16 -24.77
N ALA A 102 -14.75 -8.86 -24.47
CA ALA A 102 -15.31 -8.22 -23.29
C ALA A 102 -15.44 -6.70 -23.49
N HIS A 103 -15.85 -6.01 -22.43
CA HIS A 103 -15.77 -4.56 -22.35
C HIS A 103 -14.49 -4.14 -21.63
N TYR A 104 -13.76 -3.19 -22.21
CA TYR A 104 -12.46 -2.75 -21.74
C TYR A 104 -12.40 -1.23 -21.59
N ARG A 105 -11.56 -0.77 -20.66
CA ARG A 105 -11.08 0.62 -20.64
C ARG A 105 -9.64 0.65 -21.10
N ALA A 106 -9.29 1.68 -21.85
CA ALA A 106 -7.97 1.83 -22.43
C ALA A 106 -7.40 3.24 -22.23
N GLU A 107 -6.11 3.31 -21.94
CA GLU A 107 -5.34 4.56 -21.84
C GLU A 107 -4.14 4.46 -22.77
N PHE A 108 -3.95 5.47 -23.61
CA PHE A 108 -2.73 5.64 -24.37
C PHE A 108 -1.77 6.51 -23.58
N VAL A 109 -0.53 6.04 -23.42
CA VAL A 109 0.55 6.78 -22.77
C VAL A 109 1.79 6.78 -23.64
N ALA A 110 2.55 7.86 -23.60
CA ALA A 110 3.90 7.88 -24.17
C ALA A 110 4.88 7.74 -23.01
N VAL A 111 5.57 6.61 -22.90
CA VAL A 111 6.49 6.30 -21.79
C VAL A 111 7.84 5.94 -22.39
N SER A 112 8.91 6.60 -21.90
CA SER A 112 10.26 6.32 -22.38
C SER A 112 10.62 4.84 -22.14
N PRO A 113 11.37 4.17 -23.03
CA PRO A 113 11.77 2.77 -22.84
C PRO A 113 12.49 2.51 -21.50
N TYR A 114 13.14 3.53 -20.95
CA TYR A 114 13.92 3.46 -19.70
C TYR A 114 13.12 3.81 -18.44
N GLU A 115 11.86 4.24 -18.60
CA GLU A 115 11.02 4.66 -17.49
C GLU A 115 10.15 3.48 -17.01
N HIS A 116 10.25 3.16 -15.72
CA HIS A 116 9.36 2.19 -15.08
C HIS A 116 8.13 2.92 -14.54
N ASN A 117 7.07 2.92 -15.34
CA ASN A 117 5.77 3.45 -14.96
C ASN A 117 4.73 2.33 -15.10
N PRO A 118 4.46 1.55 -14.04
CA PRO A 118 3.47 0.47 -14.11
C PRO A 118 2.06 1.05 -14.28
N PRO A 119 1.15 0.33 -14.96
CA PRO A 119 -0.24 0.77 -15.07
C PRO A 119 -0.89 0.88 -13.68
N PRO A 120 -1.72 1.91 -13.43
CA PRO A 120 -2.50 1.97 -12.20
C PRO A 120 -3.47 0.77 -12.11
N LEU A 121 -3.87 0.41 -10.89
CA LEU A 121 -4.80 -0.71 -10.64
C LEU A 121 -6.20 -0.49 -11.22
N PHE A 122 -6.60 0.78 -11.35
CA PHE A 122 -7.86 1.17 -11.96
C PHE A 122 -7.59 2.05 -13.18
N PRO A 123 -8.43 1.92 -14.22
CA PRO A 123 -8.34 2.79 -15.37
C PRO A 123 -8.58 4.25 -14.93
N PRO A 124 -7.79 5.20 -15.43
CA PRO A 124 -7.97 6.61 -15.09
C PRO A 124 -9.32 7.14 -15.59
N PRO A 125 -9.82 8.27 -15.05
CA PRO A 125 -11.14 8.80 -15.41
C PRO A 125 -11.32 9.07 -16.91
N HIS A 126 -10.24 9.45 -17.60
CA HIS A 126 -10.23 9.77 -19.02
C HIS A 126 -9.95 8.56 -19.94
N ALA A 127 -9.88 7.34 -19.40
CA ALA A 127 -9.71 6.15 -20.21
C ALA A 127 -10.91 5.93 -21.15
N ILE A 128 -10.61 5.57 -22.39
CA ILE A 128 -11.55 5.33 -23.49
C ILE A 128 -12.19 3.94 -23.31
N GLU A 129 -13.49 3.84 -23.53
CA GLU A 129 -14.20 2.55 -23.51
C GLU A 129 -14.05 1.83 -24.87
N ILE A 130 -13.78 0.53 -24.83
CA ILE A 130 -13.66 -0.36 -25.99
C ILE A 130 -14.62 -1.52 -25.77
N GLU A 131 -15.74 -1.52 -26.49
CA GLU A 131 -16.71 -2.61 -26.48
C GLU A 131 -16.38 -3.61 -27.60
N MET A 132 -15.94 -4.82 -27.23
CA MET A 132 -15.73 -5.92 -28.19
C MET A 132 -16.96 -6.82 -28.35
N ILE A 133 -17.85 -6.82 -27.36
CA ILE A 133 -19.09 -7.59 -27.33
C ILE A 133 -20.13 -6.83 -26.50
N ALA A 134 -21.38 -6.86 -26.92
CA ALA A 134 -22.47 -6.22 -26.18
C ALA A 134 -22.65 -6.87 -24.78
N PRO A 135 -22.86 -6.08 -23.70
CA PRO A 135 -23.02 -6.62 -22.35
C PRO A 135 -24.13 -7.67 -22.22
N GLN A 136 -25.24 -7.47 -22.92
CA GLN A 136 -26.39 -8.39 -22.92
C GLN A 136 -26.05 -9.72 -23.60
N GLU A 137 -25.26 -9.67 -24.67
CA GLU A 137 -24.84 -10.87 -25.39
C GLU A 137 -23.90 -11.71 -24.53
N ARG A 138 -22.91 -11.07 -23.89
CA ARG A 138 -22.02 -11.76 -22.95
C ARG A 138 -22.79 -12.36 -21.77
N LEU A 139 -23.75 -11.63 -21.21
CA LEU A 139 -24.58 -12.13 -20.13
C LEU A 139 -25.35 -13.40 -20.54
N LYS A 140 -25.92 -13.40 -21.74
CA LYS A 140 -26.61 -14.57 -22.30
C LYS A 140 -25.65 -15.75 -22.44
N GLN A 141 -24.44 -15.54 -22.96
CA GLN A 141 -23.42 -16.60 -23.05
C GLN A 141 -23.09 -17.20 -21.68
N ILE A 142 -23.00 -16.37 -20.63
CA ILE A 142 -22.72 -16.83 -19.26
C ILE A 142 -23.90 -17.66 -18.71
N GLN A 143 -25.14 -17.25 -18.99
CA GLN A 143 -26.36 -17.92 -18.52
C GLN A 143 -26.61 -19.24 -19.25
N ASP A 144 -26.29 -19.31 -20.55
CA ASP A 144 -26.45 -20.51 -21.38
C ASP A 144 -25.31 -21.53 -21.13
N ALA A 145 -24.20 -21.11 -20.52
CA ALA A 145 -23.08 -21.99 -20.22
C ALA A 145 -23.42 -23.01 -19.10
N PRO A 146 -22.95 -24.26 -19.21
CA PRO A 146 -23.19 -25.27 -18.17
C PRO A 146 -22.64 -24.81 -16.82
N PRO A 147 -23.24 -25.27 -15.70
CA PRO A 147 -22.76 -24.93 -14.37
C PRO A 147 -21.31 -25.37 -14.18
N ASP A 148 -20.50 -24.52 -13.55
CA ASP A 148 -19.11 -24.84 -13.28
C ASP A 148 -19.00 -25.98 -12.25
N GLU A 149 -18.24 -27.02 -12.58
CA GLU A 149 -17.92 -28.11 -11.64
C GLU A 149 -17.03 -27.64 -10.47
N LYS A 150 -16.25 -26.57 -10.69
CA LYS A 150 -15.34 -26.00 -9.69
C LYS A 150 -15.99 -24.78 -9.01
N PRO A 151 -16.18 -24.78 -7.68
CA PRO A 151 -16.79 -23.66 -6.96
C PRO A 151 -16.10 -22.30 -7.19
N SER A 152 -14.77 -22.29 -7.34
CA SER A 152 -14.02 -21.06 -7.62
C SER A 152 -14.30 -20.46 -8.99
N ARG A 153 -14.64 -21.28 -9.99
CA ARG A 153 -15.05 -20.80 -11.32
C ARG A 153 -16.48 -20.26 -11.29
N ALA A 154 -17.38 -20.93 -10.57
CA ALA A 154 -18.72 -20.40 -10.32
C ALA A 154 -18.63 -19.01 -9.66
N PHE A 155 -17.76 -18.85 -8.66
CA PHE A 155 -17.54 -17.55 -8.04
C PHE A 155 -17.05 -16.48 -9.03
N ALA A 156 -16.05 -16.80 -9.86
CA ALA A 156 -15.55 -15.90 -10.90
C ALA A 156 -16.66 -15.49 -11.88
N ARG A 157 -17.52 -16.45 -12.26
CA ARG A 157 -18.66 -16.23 -13.16
C ARG A 157 -19.68 -15.26 -12.56
N HIS A 158 -20.08 -15.47 -11.31
CA HIS A 158 -20.99 -14.56 -10.60
C HIS A 158 -20.38 -13.15 -10.45
N PHE A 159 -19.07 -13.08 -10.21
CA PHE A 159 -18.36 -11.80 -10.17
C PHE A 159 -18.32 -11.12 -11.56
N GLU A 160 -18.16 -11.87 -12.65
CA GLU A 160 -18.27 -11.33 -14.01
C GLU A 160 -19.68 -10.75 -14.26
N GLN A 161 -20.72 -11.49 -13.88
CA GLN A 161 -22.12 -11.04 -13.99
C GLN A 161 -22.37 -9.77 -13.19
N LEU A 162 -21.87 -9.69 -11.95
CA LEU A 162 -21.91 -8.47 -11.14
C LEU A 162 -21.37 -7.26 -11.91
N CYS A 163 -20.21 -7.40 -12.55
CA CYS A 163 -19.57 -6.32 -13.29
C CYS A 163 -20.34 -5.94 -14.56
N ILE A 164 -20.95 -6.92 -15.25
CA ILE A 164 -21.81 -6.69 -16.41
C ILE A 164 -23.09 -5.95 -15.99
N TYR A 165 -23.76 -6.39 -14.92
CA TYR A 165 -24.96 -5.73 -14.40
C TYR A 165 -24.68 -4.29 -13.96
N HIS A 166 -23.52 -4.05 -13.35
CA HIS A 166 -23.08 -2.69 -13.02
C HIS A 166 -22.88 -1.84 -14.28
N THR A 167 -22.28 -2.40 -15.34
CA THR A 167 -22.15 -1.70 -16.64
C THR A 167 -23.51 -1.32 -17.22
N LEU A 168 -24.52 -2.19 -17.05
CA LEU A 168 -25.88 -1.98 -17.53
C LEU A 168 -26.74 -1.07 -16.61
N GLY A 169 -26.23 -0.67 -15.44
CA GLY A 169 -26.99 0.12 -14.46
C GLY A 169 -28.12 -0.66 -13.77
N TRP A 170 -28.01 -1.99 -13.69
CA TRP A 170 -29.02 -2.88 -13.12
C TRP A 170 -28.80 -3.12 -11.62
N ASP A 171 -29.09 -2.09 -10.81
CA ASP A 171 -28.74 -2.03 -9.39
C ASP A 171 -29.29 -3.20 -8.55
N GLU A 172 -30.51 -3.68 -8.85
CA GLU A 172 -31.11 -4.80 -8.11
C GLU A 172 -30.32 -6.10 -8.30
N GLN A 173 -29.92 -6.38 -9.54
CA GLN A 173 -29.12 -7.52 -9.93
C GLN A 173 -27.71 -7.41 -9.37
N VAL A 174 -27.10 -6.21 -9.41
CA VAL A 174 -25.82 -5.93 -8.75
C VAL A 174 -25.87 -6.33 -7.28
N GLN A 175 -26.88 -5.87 -6.53
CA GLN A 175 -26.99 -6.23 -5.12
C GLN A 175 -27.32 -7.72 -4.91
N GLY A 176 -28.01 -8.36 -5.86
CA GLY A 176 -28.23 -9.80 -5.90
C GLY A 176 -26.92 -10.58 -5.97
N GLU A 177 -26.06 -10.25 -6.92
CA GLU A 177 -24.75 -10.90 -7.09
C GLU A 177 -23.81 -10.61 -5.92
N ILE A 178 -23.81 -9.39 -5.36
CA ILE A 178 -23.03 -9.08 -4.15
C ILE A 178 -23.44 -9.99 -2.98
N ARG A 179 -24.75 -10.19 -2.76
CA ARG A 179 -25.24 -11.12 -1.73
C ARG A 179 -24.82 -12.55 -2.00
N TRP A 180 -24.85 -12.97 -3.27
CA TRP A 180 -24.40 -14.31 -3.66
C TRP A 180 -22.91 -14.49 -3.39
N CYS A 181 -22.05 -13.55 -3.81
CA CYS A 181 -20.62 -13.59 -3.55
C CYS A 181 -20.31 -13.55 -2.05
N LEU A 182 -21.08 -12.79 -1.25
CA LEU A 182 -20.96 -12.78 0.21
C LEU A 182 -21.30 -14.13 0.84
N ALA A 183 -22.24 -14.88 0.27
CA ALA A 183 -22.60 -16.21 0.77
C ALA A 183 -21.54 -17.27 0.40
N HIS A 184 -20.88 -17.12 -0.76
CA HIS A 184 -19.96 -18.10 -1.34
C HIS A 184 -18.48 -17.68 -1.26
N TRP A 185 -18.12 -16.74 -0.39
CA TRP A 185 -16.75 -16.25 -0.25
C TRP A 185 -15.70 -17.35 0.02
N ARG A 186 -16.09 -18.49 0.61
CA ARG A 186 -15.20 -19.63 0.89
C ARG A 186 -14.74 -20.36 -0.37
N ASP A 187 -15.60 -20.35 -1.38
CA ASP A 187 -15.40 -21.02 -2.67
C ASP A 187 -14.48 -20.20 -3.59
N ALA A 188 -14.33 -18.91 -3.31
CA ALA A 188 -13.48 -18.02 -4.05
C ALA A 188 -11.99 -18.29 -3.82
N SER A 189 -11.18 -18.11 -4.86
CA SER A 189 -9.73 -17.96 -4.70
C SER A 189 -9.41 -16.60 -4.07
N LEU A 190 -8.24 -16.45 -3.45
CA LEU A 190 -7.83 -15.17 -2.86
C LEU A 190 -7.73 -14.03 -3.87
N ILE A 191 -7.37 -14.33 -5.13
CA ILE A 191 -7.31 -13.33 -6.22
C ILE A 191 -8.69 -12.69 -6.44
N HIS A 192 -9.74 -13.50 -6.61
CA HIS A 192 -11.11 -13.01 -6.77
C HIS A 192 -11.63 -12.27 -5.52
N LEU A 193 -11.27 -12.71 -4.30
CA LEU A 193 -11.68 -12.02 -3.07
C LEU A 193 -11.03 -10.64 -2.92
N GLU A 194 -9.73 -10.53 -3.21
CA GLU A 194 -9.02 -9.25 -3.23
C GLU A 194 -9.63 -8.32 -4.28
N ALA A 195 -9.80 -8.81 -5.51
CA ALA A 195 -10.34 -8.03 -6.60
C ALA A 195 -11.78 -7.55 -6.34
N LEU A 196 -12.63 -8.37 -5.74
CA LEU A 196 -13.99 -7.98 -5.36
C LEU A 196 -13.98 -6.92 -4.26
N THR A 197 -13.12 -7.08 -3.24
CA THR A 197 -12.98 -6.07 -2.17
C THR A 197 -12.54 -4.72 -2.72
N ARG A 198 -11.62 -4.73 -3.68
CA ARG A 198 -11.16 -3.55 -4.40
C ARG A 198 -12.27 -2.94 -5.26
N TRP A 199 -12.99 -3.76 -6.03
CA TRP A 199 -14.11 -3.33 -6.87
C TRP A 199 -15.23 -2.66 -6.05
N LEU A 200 -15.61 -3.26 -4.92
CA LEU A 200 -16.63 -2.70 -4.01
C LEU A 200 -16.21 -1.37 -3.39
N GLY A 201 -14.90 -1.15 -3.21
CA GLY A 201 -14.40 0.13 -2.70
C GLY A 201 -14.48 1.28 -3.69
N GLU A 202 -14.49 0.97 -4.98
CA GLU A 202 -14.57 1.95 -6.05
C GLU A 202 -16.02 2.20 -6.49
N TYR A 203 -16.83 1.14 -6.61
CA TYR A 203 -18.11 1.19 -7.32
C TYR A 203 -19.34 0.93 -6.45
N ASP A 204 -19.19 0.55 -5.18
CA ASP A 204 -20.33 0.18 -4.32
C ASP A 204 -20.28 0.85 -2.94
N ARG A 205 -21.29 0.58 -2.13
CA ARG A 205 -21.45 1.11 -0.78
C ARG A 205 -20.34 0.62 0.16
N ARG A 206 -19.91 1.51 1.05
CA ARG A 206 -18.86 1.26 2.04
C ARG A 206 -19.18 0.08 2.97
N GLU A 207 -20.46 -0.22 3.19
CA GLU A 207 -20.94 -1.29 4.05
C GLU A 207 -20.59 -2.68 3.48
N ASN A 208 -20.83 -2.91 2.19
CA ASN A 208 -20.55 -4.19 1.53
C ASN A 208 -19.04 -4.46 1.50
N ARG A 209 -18.23 -3.45 1.16
CA ARG A 209 -16.77 -3.54 1.25
C ARG A 209 -16.31 -3.96 2.65
N ARG A 210 -16.87 -3.35 3.70
CA ARG A 210 -16.54 -3.68 5.10
C ARG A 210 -16.87 -5.13 5.45
N ALA A 211 -18.01 -5.64 5.00
CA ALA A 211 -18.37 -7.04 5.20
C ALA A 211 -17.32 -7.97 4.56
N PHE A 212 -16.90 -7.68 3.32
CA PHE A 212 -15.87 -8.45 2.64
C PHE A 212 -14.50 -8.40 3.32
N LEU A 213 -14.09 -7.25 3.84
CA LEU A 213 -12.83 -7.12 4.59
C LEU A 213 -12.81 -8.07 5.81
N MET A 214 -13.94 -8.31 6.47
CA MET A 214 -14.01 -9.27 7.56
C MET A 214 -13.75 -10.71 7.10
N TYR A 215 -14.18 -11.09 5.90
CA TYR A 215 -13.94 -12.41 5.33
C TYR A 215 -12.51 -12.57 4.78
N LEU A 216 -11.96 -11.51 4.19
CA LEU A 216 -10.59 -11.47 3.69
C LEU A 216 -9.56 -11.80 4.79
N PHE A 217 -9.76 -11.26 5.99
CA PHE A 217 -8.89 -11.51 7.14
C PHE A 217 -9.37 -12.63 8.06
N ARG A 218 -10.19 -13.58 7.58
CA ARG A 218 -10.43 -14.82 8.32
C ARG A 218 -9.20 -15.70 8.29
N GLU A 219 -9.01 -16.45 9.37
CA GLU A 219 -7.84 -17.31 9.54
C GLU A 219 -7.66 -18.27 8.37
N GLU A 220 -8.75 -18.89 7.87
CA GLU A 220 -8.71 -19.82 6.74
C GLU A 220 -8.11 -19.21 5.46
N ASN A 221 -8.37 -17.93 5.18
CA ASN A 221 -7.81 -17.26 4.00
C ASN A 221 -6.36 -16.84 4.21
N LEU A 222 -5.99 -16.45 5.43
CA LEU A 222 -4.59 -16.14 5.75
C LEU A 222 -3.71 -17.39 5.73
N ILE A 223 -4.24 -18.55 6.15
CA ILE A 223 -3.55 -19.84 5.97
C ILE A 223 -3.33 -20.13 4.49
N LYS A 224 -4.35 -19.97 3.64
CA LYS A 224 -4.21 -20.10 2.18
C LYS A 224 -3.13 -19.14 1.65
N LEU A 225 -3.11 -17.89 2.11
CA LEU A 225 -2.13 -16.89 1.69
C LEU A 225 -0.70 -17.25 2.11
N GLU A 226 -0.51 -17.92 3.26
CA GLU A 226 0.79 -18.42 3.72
C GLU A 226 1.27 -19.66 2.95
N GLN A 227 0.35 -20.57 2.59
CA GLN A 227 0.68 -21.89 2.05
C GLN A 227 0.74 -21.93 0.52
N GLU A 228 -0.10 -21.15 -0.15
CA GLU A 228 -0.16 -21.10 -1.61
C GLU A 228 0.95 -20.20 -2.18
N ARG A 229 1.45 -20.54 -3.37
CA ARG A 229 2.56 -19.84 -4.02
C ARG A 229 2.08 -18.57 -4.73
N TYR A 230 1.66 -17.57 -3.97
CA TYR A 230 1.37 -16.23 -4.49
C TYR A 230 2.64 -15.39 -4.67
N SER A 231 2.62 -14.43 -5.59
CA SER A 231 3.71 -13.47 -5.74
C SER A 231 3.82 -12.57 -4.51
N SER A 232 5.03 -12.08 -4.22
CA SER A 232 5.23 -11.13 -3.11
C SER A 232 4.34 -9.89 -3.27
N ASP A 233 4.19 -9.39 -4.49
CA ASP A 233 3.39 -8.20 -4.79
C ASP A 233 1.91 -8.42 -4.51
N PHE A 234 1.37 -9.59 -4.90
CA PHE A 234 0.00 -9.95 -4.57
C PHE A 234 -0.22 -10.04 -3.07
N ILE A 235 0.70 -10.65 -2.32
CA ILE A 235 0.61 -10.74 -0.86
C ILE A 235 0.57 -9.34 -0.24
N GLN A 236 1.46 -8.43 -0.64
CA GLN A 236 1.45 -7.06 -0.09
C GLN A 236 0.16 -6.31 -0.47
N LYS A 237 -0.28 -6.41 -1.73
CA LYS A 237 -1.56 -5.85 -2.20
C LYS A 237 -2.75 -6.36 -1.38
N TYR A 238 -2.81 -7.67 -1.13
CA TYR A 238 -3.83 -8.31 -0.32
C TYR A 238 -3.83 -7.74 1.10
N LEU A 239 -2.66 -7.71 1.76
CA LEU A 239 -2.53 -7.28 3.15
C LEU A 239 -2.77 -5.78 3.34
N LYS A 240 -2.57 -4.95 2.32
CA LYS A 240 -2.87 -3.52 2.35
C LYS A 240 -4.34 -3.23 2.66
N ASN A 241 -5.25 -4.15 2.33
CA ASN A 241 -6.66 -4.07 2.73
C ASN A 241 -6.86 -4.04 4.26
N LEU A 242 -5.85 -4.42 5.06
CA LEU A 242 -5.91 -4.36 6.52
C LEU A 242 -6.08 -2.92 7.03
N LEU A 243 -5.55 -1.94 6.27
CA LEU A 243 -5.62 -0.53 6.63
C LEU A 243 -7.08 -0.04 6.72
N ASP A 244 -7.95 -0.59 5.88
CA ASP A 244 -9.38 -0.28 5.86
C ASP A 244 -10.23 -1.22 6.74
N ALA A 245 -9.64 -2.34 7.19
CA ALA A 245 -10.33 -3.30 8.04
C ALA A 245 -10.48 -2.76 9.47
N ARG A 246 -11.73 -2.60 9.94
CA ARG A 246 -12.03 -2.11 11.29
C ARG A 246 -11.73 -3.14 12.38
N THR A 247 -12.17 -4.37 12.16
CA THR A 247 -12.11 -5.46 13.13
C THR A 247 -11.45 -6.67 12.50
N VAL A 248 -10.34 -7.10 13.07
CA VAL A 248 -9.63 -8.31 12.69
C VAL A 248 -9.31 -9.06 13.98
N ARG A 249 -9.46 -10.38 13.95
CA ARG A 249 -9.18 -11.21 15.12
C ARG A 249 -7.69 -11.18 15.45
N PRO A 250 -7.31 -11.33 16.72
CA PRO A 250 -5.90 -11.34 17.13
C PRO A 250 -5.08 -12.39 16.37
N GLU A 251 -5.61 -13.60 16.20
CA GLU A 251 -4.94 -14.71 15.51
C GLU A 251 -4.64 -14.34 14.06
N SER A 252 -5.60 -13.69 13.39
CA SER A 252 -5.43 -13.17 12.04
C SER A 252 -4.36 -12.08 11.98
N ALA A 253 -4.33 -11.15 12.94
CA ALA A 253 -3.31 -10.10 12.99
C ALA A 253 -1.88 -10.69 13.15
N ARG A 254 -1.72 -11.79 13.90
CA ARG A 254 -0.42 -12.52 13.98
C ARG A 254 0.02 -13.04 12.63
N ARG A 255 -0.90 -13.65 11.87
CA ARG A 255 -0.61 -14.17 10.52
C ARG A 255 -0.24 -13.05 9.55
N VAL A 256 -0.94 -11.92 9.61
CA VAL A 256 -0.60 -10.75 8.81
C VAL A 256 0.83 -10.28 9.11
N LEU A 257 1.25 -10.22 10.37
CA LEU A 257 2.61 -9.79 10.73
C LEU A 257 3.71 -10.69 10.14
N LYS A 258 3.46 -11.98 9.99
CA LYS A 258 4.44 -12.90 9.37
C LYS A 258 4.67 -12.60 7.89
N LEU A 259 3.63 -12.12 7.19
CA LEU A 259 3.64 -11.91 5.74
C LEU A 259 3.90 -10.46 5.33
N ALA A 260 3.51 -9.50 6.17
CA ALA A 260 3.56 -8.07 5.86
C ALA A 260 5.01 -7.56 5.80
N ARG A 261 5.34 -6.83 4.74
CA ARG A 261 6.62 -6.12 4.56
C ARG A 261 6.45 -4.60 4.64
N GLU A 262 5.26 -4.10 4.29
CA GLU A 262 4.96 -2.68 4.37
C GLU A 262 4.84 -2.22 5.83
N PRO A 263 5.57 -1.15 6.25
CA PRO A 263 5.53 -0.66 7.62
C PRO A 263 4.11 -0.37 8.09
N GLU A 264 3.28 0.34 7.31
CA GLU A 264 1.92 0.72 7.69
C GLU A 264 1.02 -0.48 8.01
N VAL A 265 1.17 -1.58 7.27
CA VAL A 265 0.40 -2.82 7.50
C VAL A 265 0.87 -3.51 8.78
N ILE A 266 2.18 -3.59 8.99
CA ILE A 266 2.79 -4.11 10.23
C ILE A 266 2.28 -3.30 11.43
N LEU A 267 2.34 -1.97 11.31
CA LEU A 267 1.88 -1.02 12.30
C LEU A 267 0.40 -1.25 12.66
N ARG A 268 -0.46 -1.42 11.65
CA ARG A 268 -1.88 -1.69 11.86
C ARG A 268 -2.12 -3.03 12.56
N ALA A 269 -1.41 -4.08 12.17
CA ALA A 269 -1.56 -5.41 12.76
C ALA A 269 -1.09 -5.46 14.22
N LEU A 270 0.03 -4.80 14.57
CA LEU A 270 0.50 -4.68 15.96
C LEU A 270 -0.53 -3.98 16.86
N ARG A 271 -1.15 -2.90 16.37
CA ARG A 271 -2.23 -2.20 17.10
C ARG A 271 -3.44 -3.09 17.35
N LEU A 272 -3.79 -3.98 16.42
CA LEU A 272 -4.88 -4.93 16.59
C LEU A 272 -4.52 -5.99 17.65
N LEU A 273 -3.29 -6.52 17.64
CA LEU A 273 -2.83 -7.45 18.67
C LEU A 273 -2.82 -6.85 20.06
N LEU A 274 -2.40 -5.60 20.16
CA LEU A 274 -2.35 -4.87 21.42
C LEU A 274 -3.71 -4.84 22.14
N GLN A 275 -4.82 -4.73 21.40
CA GLN A 275 -6.15 -4.70 21.99
C GLN A 275 -6.57 -6.03 22.65
N SER A 276 -5.80 -7.11 22.44
CA SER A 276 -6.17 -8.46 22.83
C SER A 276 -5.14 -9.22 23.67
N ASP A 277 -3.85 -9.01 23.41
CA ASP A 277 -2.74 -9.74 24.04
C ASP A 277 -1.50 -8.85 24.07
N VAL A 278 -1.31 -8.17 25.21
CA VAL A 278 -0.25 -7.18 25.41
C VAL A 278 1.14 -7.84 25.41
N GLU A 279 1.26 -9.04 25.98
CA GLU A 279 2.53 -9.76 26.14
C GLU A 279 3.07 -10.26 24.80
N GLU A 280 2.21 -10.91 24.02
CA GLU A 280 2.58 -11.36 22.68
C GLU A 280 2.90 -10.17 21.76
N SER A 281 2.08 -9.11 21.81
CA SER A 281 2.29 -7.89 21.03
C SER A 281 3.66 -7.27 21.34
N ARG A 282 4.04 -7.23 22.63
CA ARG A 282 5.35 -6.75 23.07
C ARG A 282 6.49 -7.58 22.50
N ARG A 283 6.42 -8.91 22.59
CA ARG A 283 7.46 -9.79 22.05
C ARG A 283 7.66 -9.56 20.55
N VAL A 284 6.58 -9.60 19.77
CA VAL A 284 6.63 -9.45 18.32
C VAL A 284 7.12 -8.06 17.92
N PHE A 285 6.72 -7.01 18.65
CA PHE A 285 7.21 -5.65 18.41
C PHE A 285 8.74 -5.56 18.52
N TRP A 286 9.33 -6.08 19.59
CA TRP A 286 10.78 -6.01 19.80
C TRP A 286 11.55 -6.86 18.80
N GLU A 287 11.05 -8.06 18.47
CA GLU A 287 11.63 -8.90 17.42
C GLU A 287 11.67 -8.16 16.08
N PHE A 288 10.59 -7.46 15.72
CA PHE A 288 10.48 -6.77 14.44
C PHE A 288 11.35 -5.50 14.39
N LEU A 289 11.42 -4.75 15.49
CA LEU A 289 12.29 -3.59 15.61
C LEU A 289 13.77 -4.01 15.55
N ALA A 290 14.15 -5.08 16.25
CA ALA A 290 15.50 -5.62 16.20
C ALA A 290 15.86 -6.21 14.83
N GLY A 291 14.88 -6.82 14.13
CA GLY A 291 15.03 -7.32 12.77
C GLY A 291 14.96 -6.24 11.68
N GLY A 292 14.82 -4.95 12.03
CA GLY A 292 14.78 -3.84 11.07
C GLY A 292 13.54 -3.83 10.17
N ARG A 293 12.43 -4.44 10.59
CA ARG A 293 11.17 -4.46 9.83
C ARG A 293 10.48 -3.09 9.81
N PHE A 294 10.78 -2.25 10.78
CA PHE A 294 10.43 -0.82 10.81
C PHE A 294 11.47 -0.06 11.63
N SER A 295 11.58 1.25 11.41
CA SER A 295 12.56 2.10 12.10
C SER A 295 12.10 2.49 13.51
N GLU A 296 13.02 2.97 14.35
CA GLU A 296 12.66 3.57 15.65
C GLU A 296 11.75 4.79 15.49
N ALA A 297 11.83 5.52 14.38
CA ALA A 297 10.96 6.65 14.09
C ALA A 297 9.51 6.19 13.82
N ASP A 298 9.33 5.13 13.03
CA ASP A 298 8.02 4.52 12.77
C ASP A 298 7.43 3.95 14.06
N ALA A 299 8.26 3.28 14.85
CA ALA A 299 7.91 2.76 16.17
C ALA A 299 7.51 3.87 17.15
N ALA A 300 8.21 5.00 17.16
CA ALA A 300 7.83 6.14 17.98
C ALA A 300 6.51 6.77 17.52
N ALA A 301 6.30 6.90 16.21
CA ALA A 301 5.06 7.40 15.63
C ALA A 301 3.85 6.51 15.98
N LEU A 302 4.05 5.19 16.05
CA LEU A 302 3.04 4.25 16.55
C LEU A 302 2.63 4.57 17.98
N LEU A 303 3.64 4.62 18.86
CA LEU A 303 3.48 4.66 20.31
C LEU A 303 2.97 6.01 20.80
N LYS A 304 3.17 7.08 20.02
CA LYS A 304 2.65 8.43 20.32
C LYS A 304 1.15 8.43 20.66
N ASN A 305 0.35 7.65 19.93
CA ASN A 305 -1.11 7.62 20.10
C ASN A 305 -1.57 6.56 21.11
N SER A 306 -0.66 5.91 21.83
CA SER A 306 -0.97 4.86 22.80
C SER A 306 0.04 4.90 23.96
N PRO A 307 0.06 5.98 24.75
CA PRO A 307 1.07 6.20 25.79
C PRO A 307 1.06 5.12 26.87
N ASP A 308 -0.11 4.58 27.23
CA ASP A 308 -0.20 3.50 28.22
C ASP A 308 0.47 2.22 27.73
N PHE A 309 0.29 1.87 26.45
CA PHE A 309 1.02 0.76 25.85
C PHE A 309 2.51 1.04 25.76
N ALA A 310 2.91 2.26 25.38
CA ALA A 310 4.32 2.62 25.33
C ALA A 310 4.99 2.41 26.70
N ARG A 311 4.32 2.80 27.79
CA ARG A 311 4.78 2.52 29.15
C ARG A 311 4.88 1.02 29.42
N HIS A 312 3.86 0.23 29.11
CA HIS A 312 3.90 -1.22 29.29
C HIS A 312 5.00 -1.91 28.48
N LEU A 313 5.23 -1.45 27.24
CA LEU A 313 6.29 -1.94 26.38
C LEU A 313 7.67 -1.62 26.95
N LEU A 314 7.83 -0.47 27.62
CA LEU A 314 9.12 -0.01 28.16
C LEU A 314 9.42 -0.48 29.58
N GLN A 315 8.40 -0.79 30.39
CA GLN A 315 8.52 -1.17 31.81
C GLN A 315 9.31 -2.47 32.03
N GLU A 316 9.05 -3.51 31.25
CA GLU A 316 9.67 -4.84 31.45
C GLU A 316 10.74 -5.17 30.40
N SER A 317 11.06 -4.20 29.54
CA SER A 317 12.07 -4.42 28.49
C SER A 317 13.48 -4.14 29.03
N PRO A 318 14.43 -5.07 28.87
CA PRO A 318 15.79 -4.87 29.33
C PRO A 318 16.46 -3.69 28.62
N ALA A 319 17.39 -3.03 29.32
CA ALA A 319 18.22 -1.98 28.74
C ALA A 319 18.99 -2.53 27.53
N SER A 320 18.77 -1.93 26.37
CA SER A 320 19.41 -2.30 25.12
C SER A 320 19.58 -1.06 24.24
N PRO A 321 20.58 -1.01 23.34
CA PRO A 321 20.79 0.14 22.46
C PRO A 321 19.53 0.50 21.64
N ILE A 322 18.77 -0.51 21.21
CA ILE A 322 17.53 -0.33 20.45
C ILE A 322 16.46 0.35 21.34
N ARG A 323 16.31 -0.10 22.59
CA ARG A 323 15.40 0.55 23.56
C ARG A 323 15.79 2.00 23.80
N THR A 324 17.08 2.31 23.96
CA THR A 324 17.56 3.69 24.18
C THR A 324 17.32 4.58 22.95
N ARG A 325 17.52 4.04 21.73
CA ARG A 325 17.18 4.76 20.49
C ARG A 325 15.68 4.99 20.36
N LEU A 326 14.85 3.99 20.65
CA LEU A 326 13.40 4.12 20.65
C LEU A 326 12.91 5.15 21.68
N LEU A 327 13.43 5.11 22.91
CA LEU A 327 13.12 6.07 23.97
C LEU A 327 13.45 7.50 23.54
N ARG A 328 14.61 7.69 22.90
CA ARG A 328 14.98 9.01 22.35
C ARG A 328 13.93 9.50 21.35
N GLU A 329 13.58 8.67 20.36
CA GLU A 329 12.61 9.07 19.32
C GLU A 329 11.23 9.31 19.92
N LEU A 330 10.76 8.42 20.81
CA LEU A 330 9.46 8.54 21.46
C LEU A 330 9.37 9.77 22.35
N SER A 331 10.45 10.13 23.05
CA SER A 331 10.50 11.31 23.92
C SER A 331 10.28 12.63 23.17
N ARG A 332 10.42 12.65 21.84
CA ARG A 332 10.10 13.82 21.00
C ARG A 332 8.59 14.04 20.87
N TYR A 333 7.80 13.00 21.06
CA TYR A 333 6.36 13.00 20.83
C TYR A 333 5.54 12.87 22.12
N VAL A 334 6.05 12.14 23.10
CA VAL A 334 5.37 11.85 24.37
C VAL A 334 6.31 12.24 25.50
N ASP A 335 5.77 12.95 26.48
CA ASP A 335 6.50 13.21 27.72
C ASP A 335 6.55 11.93 28.57
N LEU A 336 7.77 11.48 28.89
CA LEU A 336 8.08 10.21 29.55
C LEU A 336 9.09 10.44 30.68
N PRO A 337 8.74 11.23 31.71
CA PRO A 337 9.65 11.62 32.79
C PRO A 337 10.13 10.42 33.62
N GLU A 338 9.45 9.27 33.54
CA GLU A 338 9.88 8.04 34.20
C GLU A 338 11.19 7.49 33.61
N TYR A 339 11.47 7.79 32.33
CA TYR A 339 12.60 7.26 31.59
C TYR A 339 13.59 8.35 31.14
N VAL A 340 13.09 9.50 30.69
CA VAL A 340 13.87 10.59 30.10
C VAL A 340 13.60 11.89 30.84
N VAL A 341 14.64 12.45 31.46
CA VAL A 341 14.57 13.75 32.16
C VAL A 341 15.21 14.82 31.29
N LYS A 342 14.53 15.96 31.13
CA LYS A 342 14.97 17.06 30.24
C LYS A 342 15.15 18.36 31.01
N VAL A 343 15.93 19.27 30.43
CA VAL A 343 15.95 20.67 30.87
C VAL A 343 14.54 21.24 30.85
N GLY A 344 14.20 22.01 31.88
CA GLY A 344 12.89 22.59 32.11
C GLY A 344 11.97 21.76 33.03
N TYR A 345 12.32 20.52 33.34
CA TYR A 345 11.53 19.70 34.28
C TYR A 345 11.70 20.20 35.71
N TYR A 346 10.71 19.89 36.56
CA TYR A 346 10.73 20.20 37.97
C TYR A 346 11.15 18.98 38.79
N VAL A 347 12.07 19.18 39.72
CA VAL A 347 12.55 18.14 40.64
C VAL A 347 12.34 18.62 42.07
N LEU A 348 11.96 17.68 42.94
CA LEU A 348 11.87 17.91 44.37
C LEU A 348 13.19 17.48 45.03
N CYS A 349 13.79 18.39 45.79
CA CYS A 349 14.98 18.15 46.58
C CYS A 349 14.78 18.68 48.02
N ASP A 350 15.80 18.54 48.88
CA ASP A 350 15.72 18.98 50.28
C ASP A 350 15.52 20.50 50.41
N ALA A 351 15.93 21.28 49.40
CA ALA A 351 15.70 22.72 49.32
C ALA A 351 14.33 23.11 48.72
N GLY A 352 13.49 22.13 48.41
CA GLY A 352 12.16 22.30 47.80
C GLY A 352 12.13 21.96 46.31
N TRP A 353 11.12 22.49 45.61
CA TRP A 353 10.96 22.31 44.16
C TRP A 353 11.92 23.23 43.39
N GLY A 354 12.62 22.68 42.41
CA GLY A 354 13.47 23.46 41.50
C GLY A 354 13.28 23.07 40.03
N LYS A 355 13.44 24.05 39.14
CA LYS A 355 13.40 23.86 37.69
C LYS A 355 14.81 23.53 37.17
N ILE A 356 14.97 22.46 36.41
CA ILE A 356 16.24 22.11 35.77
C ILE A 356 16.57 23.16 34.71
N LEU A 357 17.68 23.87 34.90
CA LEU A 357 18.23 24.82 33.95
C LEU A 357 19.28 24.17 33.04
N GLU A 358 20.10 23.31 33.62
CA GLU A 358 21.23 22.67 32.92
C GLU A 358 21.41 21.24 33.41
N ILE A 359 21.84 20.36 32.51
CA ILE A 359 22.22 18.98 32.82
C ILE A 359 23.69 18.85 32.43
N ARG A 360 24.56 18.68 33.42
CA ARG A 360 26.02 18.56 33.27
C ARG A 360 26.45 17.11 33.40
N ASP A 361 27.57 16.76 32.76
CA ASP A 361 28.15 15.41 32.78
C ASP A 361 27.24 14.31 32.18
N ALA A 362 26.17 14.72 31.48
CA ALA A 362 25.40 13.82 30.64
C ALA A 362 26.09 13.68 29.28
N HIS A 363 26.01 12.48 28.69
CA HIS A 363 26.55 12.21 27.36
C HIS A 363 25.82 13.00 26.27
N ARG A 364 24.60 13.45 26.57
CA ARG A 364 23.70 14.14 25.63
C ARG A 364 23.28 15.46 26.25
N GLY A 365 23.62 16.57 25.59
CA GLY A 365 23.24 17.90 26.08
C GLY A 365 21.71 18.05 26.15
N GLY A 366 21.20 18.52 27.29
CA GLY A 366 19.80 18.90 27.47
C GLY A 366 18.83 17.81 27.93
N PHE A 367 19.24 16.54 28.00
CA PHE A 367 18.45 15.45 28.60
C PHE A 367 19.34 14.26 29.01
N PHE A 368 18.83 13.39 29.89
CA PHE A 368 19.51 12.12 30.23
C PHE A 368 18.50 10.98 30.43
N PHE A 369 18.99 9.74 30.26
CA PHE A 369 18.22 8.54 30.58
C PHE A 369 18.42 8.16 32.04
N ARG A 370 17.32 8.09 32.81
CA ARG A 370 17.36 7.85 34.26
C ARG A 370 18.03 6.54 34.67
N GLU A 371 17.98 5.54 33.79
CA GLU A 371 18.55 4.21 34.03
C GLU A 371 20.04 4.10 33.67
N GLU A 372 20.54 4.98 32.79
CA GLU A 372 21.92 4.91 32.26
C GLU A 372 22.84 5.94 32.91
N GLU A 373 22.31 7.12 33.25
CA GLU A 373 23.10 8.28 33.60
C GLU A 373 22.68 8.86 34.95
N LYS A 374 23.67 9.36 35.70
CA LYS A 374 23.47 10.07 36.97
C LYS A 374 24.19 11.43 36.93
N PRO A 375 23.71 12.37 36.11
CA PRO A 375 24.37 13.65 35.88
C PRO A 375 24.26 14.58 37.10
N THR A 376 24.94 15.73 37.00
CA THR A 376 24.71 16.87 37.89
C THR A 376 23.69 17.80 37.28
N LEU A 377 22.66 18.16 38.05
CA LEU A 377 21.60 19.06 37.63
C LEU A 377 21.83 20.45 38.24
N LEU A 378 21.85 21.48 37.41
CA LEU A 378 21.73 22.86 37.88
C LEU A 378 20.23 23.21 37.91
N ILE A 379 19.71 23.54 39.08
CA ILE A 379 18.29 23.85 39.27
C ILE A 379 18.09 25.26 39.80
N GLU A 380 17.03 25.94 39.36
CA GLU A 380 16.55 27.18 39.96
C GLU A 380 15.44 26.88 40.97
N LEU A 381 15.61 27.31 42.22
CA LEU A 381 14.63 27.04 43.29
C LEU A 381 13.37 27.90 43.11
N LEU A 382 12.19 27.25 43.07
CA LEU A 382 10.92 27.95 42.88
C LEU A 382 10.57 28.91 44.04
N HIS A 383 10.93 28.53 45.26
CA HIS A 383 10.64 29.33 46.44
C HIS A 383 11.65 30.47 46.66
N TRP A 384 12.78 30.45 45.92
CA TRP A 384 13.87 31.42 46.05
C TRP A 384 14.35 31.84 44.64
N PRO A 385 13.57 32.66 43.92
CA PRO A 385 13.88 33.03 42.53
C PRO A 385 15.28 33.62 42.39
N GLY A 386 16.03 33.19 41.37
CA GLY A 386 17.42 33.59 41.17
C GLY A 386 18.46 32.83 42.01
N GLN A 387 18.06 32.00 42.98
CA GLN A 387 18.98 31.04 43.62
C GLN A 387 19.08 29.76 42.79
N GLN A 388 20.32 29.37 42.51
CA GLN A 388 20.64 28.14 41.81
C GLN A 388 21.25 27.14 42.79
N ALA A 389 20.92 25.87 42.63
CA ALA A 389 21.50 24.78 43.40
C ALA A 389 22.03 23.69 42.46
N GLU A 390 23.11 23.02 42.87
CA GLU A 390 23.66 21.87 42.15
C GLU A 390 23.27 20.57 42.83
N LEU A 391 22.61 19.70 42.08
CA LEU A 391 22.14 18.41 42.54
C LEU A 391 22.92 17.29 41.85
N ASN A 392 23.80 16.63 42.59
CA ASN A 392 24.58 15.51 42.07
C ASN A 392 23.84 14.19 42.27
N LEU A 393 23.46 13.54 41.16
CA LEU A 393 22.75 12.25 41.21
C LEU A 393 23.68 11.05 41.43
N SER A 394 24.98 11.19 41.16
CA SER A 394 25.99 10.12 41.29
C SER A 394 26.38 9.85 42.75
N GLY A 395 26.37 10.89 43.59
CA GLY A 395 26.52 10.79 45.03
C GLY A 395 25.52 11.75 45.65
N LYS A 396 24.53 11.23 46.38
CA LYS A 396 23.41 11.97 47.02
C LYS A 396 23.92 13.13 47.90
N GLN A 397 24.35 14.24 47.31
CA GLN A 397 24.87 15.43 47.97
C GLN A 397 24.38 16.65 47.19
N ILE A 398 23.77 17.58 47.92
CA ILE A 398 23.35 18.89 47.39
C ILE A 398 24.46 19.88 47.74
N LYS A 399 24.98 20.60 46.75
CA LYS A 399 25.80 21.79 46.97
C LYS A 399 24.92 23.00 46.70
N LEU A 400 24.68 23.78 47.76
CA LEU A 400 23.97 25.05 47.72
C LEU A 400 24.90 26.18 47.27
#